data_AF-A0A1R1JVH6-F1
#
_entry.id   AF-A0A1R1JVH6-F1
#
_cell.length_a   1.000
_cell.length_b   1.000
_cell.length_c   1.000
_cell.angle_alpha   90.00
_cell.angle_beta   90.00
_cell.angle_gamma   90.00
#
_symmetry.space_group_name_H-M   'P 1'
#
loop_
_entity.id
_entity.type
_entity.pdbx_description
1 polymer ?
#
loop_
_entity_poly.entity_id
_entity_poly.type
_entity_poly.pdbx_seq_one_letter_code
_entity_poly.pdbx_strand_id
1 'polypeptide(L)' 'MPDHIPYPTSCKDAKGRVWHAYSVKFYSPDGSYECHISAISDDHARLQLDALKETGHLTGQTLEIHDE' A
#
# COMPACT_ATOMS: atom_id res chain seq x y z
N MET A 1 17.97 13.41 15.12
CA MET A 1 17.36 13.61 13.79
C MET A 1 16.97 12.22 13.35
N PRO A 2 15.68 11.87 13.19
CA PRO A 2 15.38 10.53 12.71
C PRO A 2 15.88 10.45 11.26
N ASP A 3 16.79 9.51 11.03
CA ASP A 3 17.30 9.10 9.73
C ASP A 3 16.15 8.49 8.92
N HIS A 4 15.26 9.33 8.38
CA HIS A 4 14.24 8.86 7.45
C HIS A 4 14.93 8.43 6.16
N ILE A 5 15.16 7.14 6.01
CA ILE A 5 15.46 6.53 4.72
C ILE A 5 14.24 6.82 3.83
N PRO A 6 14.39 7.58 2.73
CA PRO A 6 13.25 7.91 1.88
C PRO A 6 12.65 6.62 1.35
N TYR A 7 11.35 6.45 1.58
CA TYR A 7 10.63 5.29 1.04
C TYR A 7 10.73 5.33 -0.50
N PRO A 8 11.29 4.30 -1.14
CA PRO A 8 11.47 4.32 -2.58
C PRO A 8 10.11 4.36 -3.26
N THR A 9 9.79 5.50 -3.89
CA THR A 9 8.51 5.71 -4.60
C THR A 9 8.44 4.95 -5.92
N SER A 10 9.56 4.36 -6.35
CA SER A 10 9.60 3.44 -7.47
C SER A 10 10.72 2.40 -7.34
N CYS A 11 10.52 1.24 -7.96
CA CYS A 11 11.48 0.15 -8.04
C CYS A 11 11.43 -0.52 -9.41
N LYS A 12 12.58 -0.92 -9.96
CA LYS A 12 12.67 -1.64 -11.23
C LYS A 12 12.78 -3.14 -10.98
N ASP A 13 11.90 -3.93 -11.58
CA ASP A 13 11.95 -5.39 -11.45
C ASP A 13 13.02 -6.02 -12.37
N ALA A 14 13.25 -7.33 -12.20
CA ALA A 14 14.22 -8.10 -13.00
C ALA A 14 13.90 -8.14 -14.52
N LYS A 15 12.66 -7.80 -14.92
CA LYS A 15 12.22 -7.70 -16.33
C LYS A 15 12.27 -6.27 -16.85
N GLY A 16 12.73 -5.32 -16.03
CA GLY A 16 12.91 -3.93 -16.37
C GLY A 16 11.65 -3.06 -16.26
N ARG A 17 10.55 -3.56 -15.69
CA ARG A 17 9.34 -2.75 -15.47
C ARG A 17 9.55 -1.87 -14.25
N VAL A 18 9.06 -0.63 -14.33
CA VAL A 18 9.06 0.29 -13.20
C VAL A 18 7.75 0.13 -12.45
N TRP A 19 7.86 -0.16 -11.16
CA TRP A 19 6.77 -0.18 -10.22
C TRP A 19 6.77 1.14 -9.47
N HIS A 20 5.59 1.71 -9.27
CA HIS A 20 5.36 2.94 -8.53
C HIS A 20 4.53 2.65 -7.30
N ALA A 21 4.84 3.33 -6.20
CA ALA A 21 4.04 3.29 -4.98
C ALA A 21 2.79 4.17 -5.14
N TYR A 22 1.63 3.61 -4.83
CA TYR A 22 0.33 4.28 -4.78
C TYR A 22 -0.20 4.24 -3.36
N SER A 23 -0.57 5.38 -2.81
CA SER A 23 -1.25 5.47 -1.51
C SER A 23 -2.74 5.14 -1.68
N VAL A 24 -3.25 4.27 -0.81
CA VAL A 24 -4.63 3.79 -0.81
C VAL A 24 -5.23 4.04 0.54
N LYS A 25 -6.36 4.76 0.56
CA LYS A 25 -7.08 5.08 1.80
C LYS A 25 -8.47 4.45 1.80
N PHE A 26 -8.76 3.71 2.85
CA PHE A 26 -10.05 3.07 3.11
C PHE A 26 -10.76 3.83 4.23
N TYR A 27 -12.07 4.03 4.06
CA TYR A 27 -12.92 4.66 5.06
C TYR A 27 -13.87 3.63 5.64
N SER A 28 -13.93 3.57 6.96
CA SER A 28 -14.84 2.74 7.73
C SER A 28 -15.54 3.60 8.79
N PRO A 29 -16.69 3.18 9.33
CA PRO A 29 -17.38 3.94 10.38
C PRO A 29 -16.50 4.22 11.60
N ASP A 30 -15.57 3.31 11.92
CA ASP A 30 -14.68 3.39 13.08
C ASP A 30 -13.39 4.17 12.82
N GLY A 31 -13.13 4.55 11.56
CA GLY A 31 -11.93 5.32 11.18
C GLY A 31 -11.47 5.09 9.75
N SER A 32 -10.34 5.71 9.39
CA SER A 32 -9.68 5.47 8.09
C SER A 32 -8.38 4.72 8.26
N TYR A 33 -8.14 3.75 7.38
CA TYR A 33 -6.86 3.05 7.26
C TYR A 33 -6.20 3.43 5.93
N GLU A 34 -4.87 3.56 5.93
CA GLU A 34 -4.09 3.87 4.73
C GLU A 34 -2.97 2.86 4.57
N CYS A 35 -2.72 2.44 3.33
CA CYS A 35 -1.61 1.58 2.96
C CYS A 35 -1.02 2.00 1.61
N HIS A 36 0.12 1.41 1.25
CA HIS A 36 0.75 1.60 -0.05
C HIS A 36 0.67 0.30 -0.85
N ILE A 37 0.27 0.40 -2.11
CA ILE A 37 0.36 -0.70 -3.09
C ILE A 37 1.36 -0.32 -4.17
N SER A 38 2.03 -1.32 -4.76
CA SER A 38 2.94 -1.09 -5.88
C SER A 38 2.29 -1.54 -7.18
N ALA A 39 2.29 -0.68 -8.20
CA ALA A 39 1.76 -1.01 -9.52
C ALA A 39 2.61 -0.42 -10.64
N ILE A 40 2.49 -0.98 -11.84
CA ILE A 40 3.26 -0.57 -13.04
C ILE A 40 2.50 0.44 -13.90
N SER A 41 1.26 0.74 -13.56
CA SER A 41 0.38 1.71 -14.21
C SER A 41 -0.82 2.01 -13.31
N ASP A 42 -1.54 3.10 -13.60
CA ASP A 42 -2.77 3.47 -12.88
C ASP A 42 -3.86 2.41 -13.04
N ASP A 43 -3.93 1.77 -14.21
CA ASP A 43 -4.87 0.68 -14.49
C ASP A 43 -4.58 -0.54 -13.61
N HIS A 44 -3.31 -0.93 -13.50
CA HIS A 44 -2.90 -2.02 -12.62
C HIS A 44 -3.16 -1.69 -11.14
N ALA A 45 -2.95 -0.43 -10.72
CA ALA A 45 -3.26 0.01 -9.36
C ALA A 45 -4.77 -0.12 -9.06
N ARG A 46 -5.64 0.24 -10.00
CA ARG A 46 -7.10 0.09 -9.86
C ARG A 46 -7.52 -1.37 -9.74
N LEU A 47 -6.99 -2.26 -10.59
CA LEU A 47 -7.28 -3.69 -10.52
C LEU A 47 -6.85 -4.31 -9.17
N GLN A 48 -5.69 -3.92 -8.65
CA GLN A 48 -5.26 -4.35 -7.31
C GLN A 48 -6.17 -3.82 -6.20
N LEU A 49 -6.58 -2.55 -6.29
CA LEU A 49 -7.50 -1.94 -5.34
C LEU A 49 -8.86 -2.66 -5.30
N ASP A 50 -9.42 -2.97 -6.47
CA ASP A 50 -10.69 -3.69 -6.55
C ASP A 50 -10.56 -5.11 -5.99
N ALA A 51 -9.48 -5.82 -6.32
CA ALA A 51 -9.20 -7.14 -5.73
C ALA A 51 -9.05 -7.08 -4.19
N LEU A 52 -8.41 -6.04 -3.65
CA LEU A 52 -8.29 -5.81 -2.21
C LEU A 52 -9.65 -5.59 -1.54
N LYS A 53 -10.56 -4.86 -2.19
CA LYS A 53 -11.92 -4.65 -1.66
C LYS A 53 -12.75 -5.93 -1.72
N GLU A 54 -12.66 -6.69 -2.80
CA GLU A 54 -13.43 -7.93 -2.98
C GLU A 54 -12.96 -9.06 -2.06
N THR A 55 -11.65 -9.16 -1.82
CA THR A 55 -11.04 -10.25 -1.03
C THR A 55 -10.64 -9.83 0.39
N GLY A 56 -10.77 -8.54 0.71
CA GLY A 56 -10.37 -7.98 1.99
C GLY A 56 -11.21 -8.53 3.13
N HIS A 57 -10.56 -9.14 4.11
CA HIS A 57 -11.20 -9.65 5.31
C HIS A 57 -10.34 -9.35 6.54
N LEU A 58 -10.98 -9.10 7.68
CA LEU A 58 -10.31 -8.81 8.93
C LEU A 58 -9.74 -10.13 9.50
N THR A 59 -8.42 -10.25 9.56
CA THR A 59 -7.72 -11.46 10.04
C THR A 59 -7.36 -11.40 11.53
N GLY A 60 -7.43 -10.23 12.15
CA GLY A 60 -7.14 -10.03 13.56
C GLY A 60 -7.09 -8.56 13.95
N GLN A 61 -6.77 -8.30 15.22
CA GLN A 61 -6.56 -6.96 15.76
C GLN A 61 -5.06 -6.72 15.94
N THR A 62 -4.53 -5.65 15.36
CA THR A 62 -3.18 -5.18 15.66
C THR A 62 -3.20 -4.48 17.03
N LEU A 63 -2.49 -5.05 18.01
CA LEU A 63 -2.48 -4.54 19.38
C LEU A 63 -1.46 -3.41 19.60
N GLU A 64 -0.35 -3.45 18.87
CA GLU A 64 0.68 -2.40 18.87
C GLU A 64 1.35 -2.31 17.48
N ILE A 65 1.68 -1.09 17.07
CA ILE A 65 2.59 -0.80 15.95
C ILE A 65 3.65 0.13 16.53
N HIS A 66 4.92 -0.26 16.48
CA HIS A 66 6.04 0.59 16.86
C HIS A 66 6.70 1.18 15.61
N ASP A 67 6.84 2.49 15.60
CA ASP A 67 7.66 3.25 14.65
C ASP A 67 9.02 3.45 15.36
N GLU A 68 10.10 2.90 14.81
CA GLU A 68 11.48 3.27 15.20
C GLU A 68 12.09 4.22 14.16
#